data_AF-A0A850PZ39-F1
#
_entry.id   AF-A0A850PZ39-F1
#
_cell.length_a   1.000
_cell.length_b   1.000
_cell.length_c   1.000
_cell.angle_alpha   90.00
_cell.angle_beta   90.00
_cell.angle_gamma   90.00
#
_symmetry.space_group_name_H-M   'P 1'
#
loop_
_entity.id
_entity.type
_entity.pdbx_description
1 polymer ?
#
loop_
_entity_poly.entity_id
_entity_poly.type
_entity_poly.pdbx_seq_one_letter_code
_entity_poly.pdbx_strand_id
1 'polypeptide(L)'
;MKELIKDPNTFLYTLVGGIAPALLWLWFWFYEEDRDDPEPFGLILLSFILGGVIVLVAMWMEKFSLNLITNNTTQIVVWAAIEEILKLIGVSFIIFGNNIIRRPIDYPMYF
;
A
#
# COMPACT_ATOMS: atom_id res chain seq x y z
N MET A 1 -11.23 12.60 -17.07
CA MET A 1 -9.82 12.99 -17.31
C MET A 1 -9.69 14.38 -17.95
N LYS A 2 -10.42 14.72 -19.02
CA LYS A 2 -10.34 16.06 -19.68
C LYS A 2 -10.87 17.23 -18.82
N GLU A 3 -11.79 16.98 -17.89
CA GLU A 3 -12.34 17.98 -16.96
C GLU A 3 -11.35 18.33 -15.83
N LEU A 4 -10.61 17.34 -15.32
CA LEU A 4 -9.62 17.48 -14.23
C LEU A 4 -8.45 18.41 -14.56
N ILE A 5 -8.10 18.53 -15.86
CA ILE A 5 -6.96 19.35 -16.33
C ILE A 5 -7.38 20.80 -16.58
N LYS A 6 -8.68 21.09 -16.70
CA LYS A 6 -9.19 22.44 -17.02
C LYS A 6 -9.15 23.39 -15.84
N ASP A 7 -9.26 22.87 -14.62
CA ASP A 7 -9.21 23.66 -13.38
C ASP A 7 -7.92 23.33 -12.59
N PRO A 8 -6.93 24.24 -12.59
CA PRO A 8 -5.67 24.05 -11.88
C PRO A 8 -5.87 23.74 -10.39
N ASN A 9 -6.92 24.28 -9.76
CA ASN A 9 -7.18 24.06 -8.34
C ASN A 9 -7.63 22.62 -8.09
N THR A 10 -8.55 22.11 -8.90
CA THR A 10 -9.03 20.72 -8.81
C THR A 10 -7.90 19.71 -9.03
N PHE A 11 -7.00 19.98 -9.99
CA PHE A 11 -5.84 19.14 -10.23
C PHE A 11 -4.89 19.13 -9.01
N LEU A 12 -4.60 20.31 -8.46
CA LEU A 12 -3.75 20.45 -7.26
C LEU A 12 -4.37 19.71 -6.06
N TYR A 13 -5.66 19.87 -5.80
CA TYR A 13 -6.33 19.19 -4.70
C TYR A 13 -6.33 17.67 -4.86
N THR A 14 -6.46 17.16 -6.09
CA THR A 14 -6.40 15.71 -6.34
C THR A 14 -5.00 15.16 -6.09
N LEU A 15 -3.95 15.88 -6.51
CA LEU A 15 -2.56 15.50 -6.25
C LEU A 15 -2.26 15.54 -4.74
N VAL A 16 -2.59 16.64 -4.07
CA VAL A 16 -2.35 16.79 -2.64
C VAL A 16 -3.16 15.76 -1.85
N GLY A 17 -4.44 15.57 -2.18
CA GLY A 17 -5.30 14.58 -1.52
C GLY A 17 -4.82 13.14 -1.68
N GLY A 18 -4.21 12.80 -2.82
CA GLY A 18 -3.66 11.45 -3.04
C GLY A 18 -2.28 11.24 -2.43
N ILE A 19 -1.40 12.24 -2.48
CA ILE A 19 0.01 12.10 -2.10
C ILE A 19 0.24 12.47 -0.63
N ALA A 20 -0.42 13.51 -0.12
CA ALA A 20 -0.16 14.02 1.22
C ALA A 20 -0.40 12.96 2.33
N PRO A 21 -1.49 12.16 2.31
CA PRO A 21 -1.69 11.12 3.33
C PRO A 21 -0.56 10.09 3.32
N ALA A 22 -0.10 9.68 2.14
CA ALA A 22 0.99 8.71 1.99
C ALA A 22 2.32 9.27 2.50
N LEU A 23 2.61 10.55 2.23
CA LEU A 23 3.81 11.23 2.75
C LEU A 23 3.73 11.45 4.26
N LEU A 24 2.55 11.74 4.81
CA LEU A 24 2.34 11.86 6.25
C LEU A 24 2.58 10.53 6.95
N TRP A 25 2.12 9.43 6.37
CA TRP A 25 2.38 8.08 6.89
C TRP A 25 3.87 7.74 6.86
N LEU A 26 4.54 8.03 5.74
CA LEU A 26 5.98 7.81 5.61
C LEU A 26 6.79 8.65 6.62
N TRP A 27 6.40 9.92 6.81
CA TRP A 27 7.01 10.80 7.80
C TRP A 27 6.79 10.30 9.23
N PHE A 28 5.59 9.83 9.57
CA PHE A 28 5.27 9.28 10.88
C PHE A 28 6.19 8.11 11.26
N TRP A 29 6.36 7.15 10.34
CA TRP A 29 7.24 6.00 10.58
C TRP A 29 8.71 6.39 10.67
N PHE A 30 9.17 7.36 9.86
CA PHE A 30 10.55 7.83 9.93
C PHE A 30 10.88 8.66 11.17
N TYR A 31 9.91 9.40 11.71
CA TYR A 31 10.19 10.47 12.67
C TYR A 31 9.62 10.23 14.07
N GLU A 32 8.42 9.65 14.17
CA GLU A 32 7.71 9.56 15.44
C GLU A 32 7.93 8.20 16.13
N GLU A 33 7.89 7.10 15.38
CA GLU A 33 8.08 5.75 15.96
C GLU A 33 9.56 5.41 16.22
N ASP A 34 10.43 5.84 15.33
CA ASP A 34 11.83 5.37 15.26
C ASP A 34 12.84 6.22 16.06
N ARG A 35 12.37 7.12 16.93
CA ARG A 35 13.26 8.00 17.72
C ARG A 35 14.22 7.24 18.64
N ASP A 36 13.76 6.14 19.23
CA ASP A 36 14.50 5.40 20.28
C ASP A 36 15.16 4.11 19.77
N ASP A 37 14.67 3.50 18.68
CA ASP A 37 15.32 2.38 17.96
C ASP A 37 14.91 2.45 16.49
N PRO A 38 15.73 3.11 15.63
CA PRO A 38 15.35 3.37 14.25
C PRO A 38 15.45 2.12 13.37
N GLU A 39 14.38 1.83 12.64
CA GLU A 39 14.39 0.85 11.56
C GLU A 39 15.29 1.34 10.40
N PRO A 40 15.92 0.41 9.66
CA PRO A 40 16.79 0.78 8.56
C PRO A 40 15.98 1.49 7.47
N PHE A 41 16.38 2.71 7.10
CA PHE A 41 15.71 3.54 6.09
C PHE A 41 15.34 2.79 4.80
N GLY A 42 16.24 1.93 4.33
CA GLY A 42 16.03 1.16 3.10
C GLY A 42 14.85 0.19 3.20
N LEU A 43 14.52 -0.28 4.40
CA LEU A 43 13.44 -1.22 4.62
C LEU A 43 12.07 -0.54 4.66
N ILE A 44 11.95 0.64 5.29
CA ILE A 44 10.73 1.46 5.22
C ILE A 44 10.43 1.83 3.75
N LEU A 45 11.45 2.28 3.03
CA LEU A 45 11.32 2.63 1.61
C LEU A 45 10.95 1.40 0.76
N LEU A 46 11.56 0.24 1.06
CA LEU A 46 11.24 -1.02 0.38
C LEU A 46 9.78 -1.42 0.61
N SER A 47 9.29 -1.38 1.85
CA SER A 47 7.89 -1.68 2.19
C SER A 47 6.94 -0.76 1.44
N PHE A 48 7.23 0.55 1.39
CA PHE A 48 6.40 1.52 0.69
C PHE A 48 6.35 1.27 -0.84
N ILE A 49 7.50 1.01 -1.46
CA ILE A 49 7.57 0.71 -2.90
C ILE A 49 6.91 -0.63 -3.22
N LEU A 50 7.18 -1.66 -2.42
CA LEU A 50 6.58 -2.98 -2.59
C LEU A 50 5.06 -2.91 -2.45
N GLY A 51 4.56 -2.12 -1.50
CA GLY A 51 3.15 -1.77 -1.34
C GLY A 51 2.54 -1.21 -2.63
N GLY A 52 3.15 -0.17 -3.19
CA GLY A 52 2.70 0.43 -4.44
C GLY A 52 2.70 -0.57 -5.62
N VAL A 53 3.73 -1.41 -5.74
CA VAL A 53 3.81 -2.44 -6.78
C VAL A 53 2.72 -3.49 -6.60
N ILE A 54 2.46 -3.94 -5.37
CA ILE A 54 1.43 -4.93 -5.08
C ILE A 54 0.04 -4.43 -5.45
N VAL A 55 -0.28 -3.15 -5.21
CA VAL A 55 -1.55 -2.55 -5.65
C VAL A 55 -1.69 -2.63 -7.17
N LEU A 56 -0.65 -2.35 -7.94
CA LEU A 56 -0.71 -2.46 -9.42
C LEU A 56 -0.98 -3.91 -9.88
N VAL A 57 -0.37 -4.89 -9.21
CA VAL A 57 -0.61 -6.32 -9.48
C VAL A 57 -2.04 -6.70 -9.09
N ALA A 58 -2.52 -6.25 -7.92
CA ALA A 58 -3.87 -6.49 -7.44
C ALA A 58 -4.90 -5.96 -8.44
N MET A 59 -4.78 -4.70 -8.87
CA MET A 59 -5.66 -4.09 -9.87
C MET A 59 -5.74 -4.90 -11.17
N TRP A 60 -4.63 -5.48 -11.62
CA TRP A 60 -4.62 -6.33 -12.81
C TRP A 60 -5.41 -7.62 -12.59
N MET A 61 -5.19 -8.29 -11.45
CA MET A 61 -5.91 -9.52 -11.07
C MET A 61 -7.40 -9.28 -10.82
N GLU A 62 -7.75 -8.18 -10.17
CA GLU A 62 -9.12 -7.74 -9.92
C GLU A 62 -9.87 -7.43 -11.22
N LYS A 63 -9.19 -6.80 -12.18
CA LYS A 63 -9.76 -6.58 -13.51
C LYS A 63 -9.94 -7.89 -14.26
N PHE A 64 -9.05 -8.85 -14.08
CA PHE A 64 -9.20 -10.18 -14.67
C PHE A 64 -10.40 -10.94 -14.09
N SER A 65 -10.62 -10.86 -12.77
CA SER A 65 -11.72 -11.57 -12.11
C SER A 65 -13.11 -11.12 -12.56
N LEU A 66 -13.25 -9.86 -13.02
CA LEU A 66 -14.50 -9.34 -13.62
C LEU A 66 -14.98 -10.15 -14.84
N ASN A 67 -14.10 -10.87 -15.53
CA ASN A 67 -14.50 -11.69 -16.68
C ASN A 67 -15.06 -13.06 -16.25
N LEU A 68 -14.82 -13.47 -15.01
CA LEU A 68 -15.17 -14.79 -14.49
C LEU A 68 -16.38 -14.75 -13.57
N ILE A 69 -16.58 -13.62 -12.87
CA ILE A 69 -17.58 -13.47 -11.83
C ILE A 69 -18.50 -12.31 -12.17
N THR A 70 -19.80 -12.58 -12.22
CA THR A 70 -20.85 -11.59 -12.53
C THR A 70 -21.62 -11.12 -11.29
N ASN A 71 -21.52 -11.84 -10.16
CA ASN A 71 -22.19 -11.47 -8.92
C ASN A 71 -21.37 -10.43 -8.13
N ASN A 72 -21.98 -9.26 -7.88
CA ASN A 72 -21.32 -8.15 -7.19
C ASN A 72 -20.80 -8.50 -5.79
N THR A 73 -21.56 -9.26 -4.99
CA THR A 73 -21.16 -9.61 -3.62
C THR A 73 -19.96 -10.53 -3.64
N THR A 74 -19.99 -11.55 -4.51
CA THR A 74 -18.85 -12.47 -4.69
C THR A 74 -17.64 -11.73 -5.23
N GLN A 75 -17.83 -10.76 -6.12
CA GLN A 75 -16.75 -9.96 -6.70
C GLN A 75 -15.99 -9.16 -5.64
N ILE A 76 -16.70 -8.50 -4.71
CA ILE A 76 -16.09 -7.75 -3.61
C ILE A 76 -15.27 -8.68 -2.71
N VAL A 77 -15.80 -9.86 -2.39
CA VAL A 77 -15.08 -10.86 -1.58
C VAL A 77 -13.81 -11.32 -2.30
N VAL A 78 -13.87 -11.52 -3.62
CA VAL A 78 -12.70 -11.91 -4.42
C VAL A 78 -11.67 -10.80 -4.52
N TRP A 79 -12.08 -9.54 -4.69
CA TRP A 79 -11.16 -8.40 -4.63
C TRP A 79 -10.45 -8.29 -3.29
N ALA A 80 -11.20 -8.33 -2.18
CA ALA A 80 -10.62 -8.35 -0.84
C ALA A 80 -9.67 -9.54 -0.64
N ALA A 81 -10.02 -10.72 -1.13
CA ALA A 81 -9.15 -11.90 -1.04
C ALA A 81 -7.86 -11.74 -1.86
N ILE A 82 -7.95 -11.18 -3.07
CA ILE A 82 -6.77 -10.88 -3.90
C ILE A 82 -5.84 -9.91 -3.17
N GLU A 83 -6.38 -8.80 -2.66
CA GLU A 83 -5.58 -7.81 -1.93
C GLU A 83 -4.90 -8.43 -0.72
N GLU A 84 -5.63 -9.13 0.15
CA GLU A 84 -5.07 -9.70 1.38
C GLU A 84 -4.04 -10.81 1.12
N ILE A 85 -4.26 -11.67 0.12
CA ILE A 85 -3.28 -12.69 -0.28
C ILE A 85 -2.00 -12.02 -0.78
N LEU A 86 -2.11 -10.98 -1.62
CA LEU A 86 -0.94 -10.29 -2.14
C LEU A 86 -0.19 -9.53 -1.04
N LYS A 87 -0.89 -8.83 -0.14
CA LYS A 87 -0.28 -8.19 1.04
C LYS A 87 0.47 -9.22 1.88
N LEU A 88 -0.15 -10.37 2.17
CA LEU A 88 0.49 -11.44 2.93
C LEU A 88 1.76 -11.96 2.26
N ILE A 89 1.76 -12.12 0.93
CA ILE A 89 2.95 -12.51 0.17
C ILE A 89 4.02 -11.41 0.26
N GLY A 90 3.63 -10.14 0.14
CA GLY A 90 4.51 -8.98 0.27
C GLY A 90 5.20 -8.91 1.63
N VAL A 91 4.42 -8.98 2.71
CA VAL A 91 4.91 -9.06 4.10
C VAL A 91 5.87 -10.23 4.26
N SER A 92 5.46 -11.42 3.77
CA SER A 92 6.26 -12.64 3.89
C SER A 92 7.61 -12.49 3.20
N PHE A 93 7.67 -11.84 2.03
CA PHE A 93 8.94 -11.63 1.34
C PHE A 93 9.93 -10.76 2.13
N ILE A 94 9.43 -9.82 2.94
CA ILE A 94 10.27 -8.93 3.75
C ILE A 94 10.73 -9.62 5.04
N ILE A 95 9.81 -10.30 5.72
CA ILE A 95 10.07 -10.91 7.04
C ILE A 95 10.85 -12.23 6.91
N PHE A 96 10.60 -13.02 5.86
CA PHE A 96 11.11 -14.39 5.79
C PHE A 96 12.65 -14.40 5.70
N GLY A 97 13.29 -15.01 6.70
CA GLY A 97 14.74 -15.14 6.78
C GLY A 97 15.47 -14.01 7.51
N ASN A 98 14.76 -13.03 8.07
CA ASN A 98 15.36 -11.92 8.81
C ASN A 98 14.69 -11.69 10.17
N ASN A 99 15.47 -11.35 11.21
CA ASN A 99 14.95 -10.95 12.53
C ASN A 99 14.71 -9.43 12.59
N ILE A 100 13.88 -8.92 11.68
CA ILE A 100 13.60 -7.48 11.55
C ILE A 100 12.50 -7.06 12.51
N ILE A 101 11.50 -7.92 12.73
CA ILE A 101 10.43 -7.63 13.66
C ILE A 101 10.93 -7.79 15.10
N ARG A 102 10.92 -6.69 15.84
CA ARG A 102 11.37 -6.60 17.23
C ARG A 102 10.22 -6.29 18.17
N ARG A 103 9.23 -5.53 17.69
CA ARG A 103 8.08 -5.03 18.46
C ARG A 103 6.76 -5.40 17.77
N PRO A 104 5.66 -5.55 18.53
CA PRO A 104 4.34 -5.79 17.95
C PRO A 104 3.84 -4.68 17.01
N ILE A 105 4.36 -3.46 17.16
CA ILE A 105 4.00 -2.30 16.32
C ILE A 105 4.68 -2.32 14.94
N ASP A 106 5.69 -3.17 14.73
CA ASP A 106 6.40 -3.22 13.46
C ASP A 106 5.53 -3.86 12.36
N TYR A 107 4.57 -4.74 12.71
CA TYR A 107 3.75 -5.44 11.72
C TYR A 107 2.93 -4.51 10.80
N PRO A 108 2.15 -3.53 11.32
CA PRO A 108 1.44 -2.56 10.50
C PRO A 108 2.32 -1.68 9.60
N MET A 109 3.63 -1.60 9.84
CA MET A 109 4.54 -0.86 8.97
C MET A 109 4.69 -1.54 7.59
N TYR A 110 4.63 -2.87 7.55
CA TYR A 110 4.93 -3.60 6.34
C TYR A 110 3.75 -3.61 5.36
N PHE A 111 2.50 -3.75 5.79
CA PHE A 111 1.28 -3.70 4.96
C PHE A 111 0.01 -3.42 5.78
#